data_AF-A0A9D8ML95-F1
#
_entry.id   AF-A0A9D8ML95-F1
#
_cell.length_a   1.000
_cell.length_b   1.000
_cell.length_c   1.000
_cell.angle_alpha   90.00
_cell.angle_beta   90.00
_cell.angle_gamma   90.00
#
_symmetry.space_group_name_H-M   'P 1'
#
loop_
_entity.id
_entity.type
_entity.pdbx_description
1 polymer ?
#
loop_
_entity_poly.entity_id
_entity_poly.type
_entity_poly.pdbx_seq_one_letter_code
_entity_poly.pdbx_strand_id
1 'polypeptide(L)'
;MKKLLLPGCVLVLVLAGCCSGDGALEKQNAELKRQNEEILSQLRKLHGRVADLEKRFSSFRVPHVQADWSRFKKVKPLPPNPTDAQIVAYLREIADFSDGQRAMGPSDPQVTLFRKIGPGHLKLLLPFLKDRQSKGSLWIRSYLRHALPSLVTVEDIPFIKANIVSTPELLCAVTSMEFAKPMKQEIFETIRKSPSYLSVDYRPEFERLMAELVETPQDRKAIEEIYIDNFYRDGLLNVLLKIPGCNVGEVTVRAWRKVSREEERQVLLYREALAAVRYGHDVSACKYLLKLIMTPARPNDMVPRIARETLMRLSDFPVYDRERLLLWYEKNHARIVFDEKSGKFVLKKQD
;
A
#
# COMPACT_ATOMS: atom_id res chain seq x y z
N MET A 1 10.62 16.85 29.94
CA MET A 1 12.06 16.86 30.27
C MET A 1 12.47 15.53 30.90
N LYS A 2 13.14 14.67 30.14
CA LYS A 2 14.24 13.79 30.59
C LYS A 2 14.96 13.32 29.32
N LYS A 3 16.22 13.73 29.20
CA LYS A 3 17.10 13.60 28.04
C LYS A 3 17.68 12.19 27.93
N LEU A 4 18.02 11.83 26.69
CA LEU A 4 18.96 10.81 26.24
C LEU A 4 20.23 10.68 27.11
N LEU A 5 20.78 9.46 27.16
CA LEU A 5 22.17 9.12 26.78
C LEU A 5 22.35 7.58 26.70
N LEU A 6 22.51 7.06 25.48
CA LEU A 6 23.34 5.87 25.15
C LEU A 6 24.83 6.29 25.25
N PRO A 7 25.82 5.45 24.91
CA PRO A 7 26.29 4.19 25.49
C PRO A 7 27.75 4.33 25.97
N GLY A 8 28.16 3.66 27.05
CA GLY A 8 29.58 3.62 27.41
C GLY A 8 29.81 3.43 28.90
N CYS A 9 29.97 2.17 29.31
CA CYS A 9 30.73 1.74 30.49
C CYS A 9 31.02 0.22 30.39
N VAL A 10 31.40 -0.24 29.19
CA VAL A 10 32.36 -1.35 29.09
C VAL A 10 33.72 -0.65 29.06
N LEU A 11 34.66 -1.14 29.89
CA LEU A 11 35.91 -0.49 30.35
C LEU A 11 35.72 0.42 31.56
N VAL A 12 35.81 -0.16 32.77
CA VAL A 12 36.67 0.34 33.87
C VAL A 12 36.90 -0.72 34.97
N LEU A 13 36.15 -1.82 35.07
CA LEU A 13 36.40 -2.82 36.14
C LEU A 13 37.30 -4.01 35.76
N VAL A 14 38.14 -3.89 34.72
CA VAL A 14 39.22 -4.87 34.44
C VAL A 14 40.57 -4.41 35.03
N LEU A 15 40.66 -3.23 35.67
CA LEU A 15 41.92 -2.73 36.25
C LEU A 15 41.78 -2.23 37.70
N ALA A 16 41.11 -3.01 38.55
CA ALA A 16 41.28 -2.90 40.00
C ALA A 16 41.27 -4.30 40.63
N GLY A 17 42.17 -5.17 40.17
CA GLY A 17 42.65 -6.26 41.01
C GLY A 17 43.58 -5.65 42.05
N CYS A 18 43.09 -5.51 43.28
CA CYS A 18 43.87 -5.62 44.52
C CYS A 18 42.90 -5.47 45.71
N CYS A 19 42.78 -6.54 46.50
CA CYS A 19 42.06 -6.64 47.78
C CYS A 19 40.53 -6.82 47.71
N SER A 20 40.06 -7.99 47.27
CA SER A 20 38.81 -8.56 47.78
C SER A 20 38.92 -10.08 47.74
N GLY A 21 38.93 -10.74 48.90
CA GLY A 21 39.13 -12.19 49.00
C GLY A 21 38.11 -12.99 48.19
N ASP A 22 38.47 -14.23 47.81
CA ASP A 22 37.69 -15.15 46.96
C ASP A 22 36.18 -15.16 47.23
N GLY A 23 35.75 -15.00 48.49
CA GLY A 23 34.34 -14.94 48.87
C GLY A 23 33.54 -13.74 48.33
N ALA A 24 34.17 -12.63 47.92
CA ALA A 24 33.48 -11.48 47.32
C ALA A 24 33.16 -11.73 45.84
N LEU A 25 34.10 -12.34 45.11
CA LEU A 25 33.93 -12.76 43.72
C LEU A 25 32.91 -13.90 43.59
N GLU A 26 32.93 -14.86 44.52
CA GLU A 26 31.94 -15.94 44.56
C GLU A 26 30.52 -15.43 44.80
N LYS A 27 30.34 -14.48 45.72
CA LYS A 27 29.04 -13.83 45.97
C LYS A 27 28.55 -13.06 44.75
N GLN A 28 29.44 -12.35 44.07
CA GLN A 28 29.10 -11.61 42.85
C GLN A 28 28.70 -12.55 41.71
N ASN A 29 29.41 -13.68 41.54
CA ASN A 29 29.07 -14.70 40.55
C ASN A 29 27.75 -15.42 40.86
N ALA A 30 27.47 -15.71 42.13
CA ALA A 30 26.20 -16.29 42.56
C ALA A 30 25.01 -15.36 42.27
N GLU A 31 25.18 -14.06 42.54
CA GLU A 31 24.17 -13.04 42.26
C GLU A 31 23.93 -12.88 40.75
N LEU A 32 24.98 -12.84 39.94
CA LEU A 32 24.87 -12.79 38.48
C LEU A 32 24.14 -14.03 37.91
N LYS A 33 24.40 -15.22 38.46
CA LYS A 33 23.72 -16.45 38.04
C LYS A 33 22.24 -16.39 38.36
N ARG A 34 21.88 -15.93 39.56
CA ARG A 34 20.49 -15.73 39.98
C ARG A 34 19.77 -14.73 39.08
N GLN A 35 20.40 -13.60 38.76
CA GLN A 35 19.84 -12.59 37.87
C GLN A 35 19.61 -13.13 36.46
N ASN A 36 20.54 -13.93 35.92
CA ASN A 36 20.37 -14.58 34.63
C ASN A 36 19.20 -15.59 34.62
N GLU A 37 19.03 -16.38 35.67
CA GLU A 37 17.90 -17.31 35.79
C GLU A 37 16.56 -16.57 35.87
N GLU A 38 16.51 -15.44 36.57
CA GLU A 38 15.33 -14.59 36.65
C GLU A 38 14.98 -13.95 35.30
N ILE A 39 15.97 -13.43 34.57
CA ILE A 39 15.79 -12.88 33.21
C ILE A 39 15.28 -13.97 32.26
N LEU A 40 15.85 -15.18 32.30
CA LEU A 40 15.41 -16.30 31.46
C LEU A 40 13.98 -16.75 31.77
N SER A 41 13.57 -16.69 33.04
CA SER A 41 12.20 -16.96 33.47
C SER A 41 11.22 -15.90 32.96
N GLN A 42 11.59 -14.62 33.06
CA GLN A 42 10.80 -13.51 32.54
C GLN A 42 10.66 -13.56 31.01
N LEU A 43 11.74 -13.86 30.28
CA LEU A 43 11.71 -14.05 28.83
C LEU A 43 10.79 -15.19 28.41
N ARG A 44 10.83 -16.34 29.11
CA ARG A 44 9.92 -17.46 28.85
C ARG A 44 8.45 -17.08 29.05
N LYS A 45 8.14 -16.35 30.13
CA LYS A 45 6.78 -15.85 30.39
C LYS A 45 6.31 -14.87 29.30
N LEU A 46 7.16 -13.95 28.87
CA LEU A 46 6.85 -13.02 27.78
C LEU A 46 6.60 -13.75 26.47
N HIS A 47 7.43 -14.72 26.12
CA HIS A 47 7.28 -15.52 24.92
C HIS A 47 5.95 -16.30 24.91
N GLY A 48 5.56 -16.90 26.05
CA GLY A 48 4.27 -17.56 26.22
C GLY A 48 3.08 -16.59 26.07
N ARG A 49 3.18 -15.37 26.60
CA ARG A 49 2.14 -14.33 26.43
C ARG A 49 2.01 -13.87 24.98
N VAL A 50 3.14 -13.70 24.27
CA VAL A 50 3.14 -13.35 22.85
C VAL A 50 2.48 -14.45 22.02
N ALA A 51 2.82 -15.72 22.26
CA ALA A 51 2.20 -16.86 21.57
C ALA A 51 0.68 -16.96 21.84
N ASP A 52 0.23 -16.73 23.07
CA ASP A 52 -1.20 -16.72 23.39
C ASP A 52 -1.93 -15.52 22.74
N LEU A 53 -1.30 -14.35 22.70
CA LEU A 53 -1.83 -13.19 21.99
C LEU A 53 -1.91 -13.45 20.48
N GLU A 54 -0.90 -14.03 19.86
CA GLU A 54 -0.91 -14.42 18.44
C GLU A 54 -2.01 -15.46 18.15
N LYS A 55 -2.22 -16.42 19.05
CA LYS A 55 -3.32 -17.40 18.93
C LYS A 55 -4.70 -16.73 19.04
N ARG A 56 -4.86 -15.77 19.96
CA ARG A 56 -6.11 -14.97 20.07
C ARG A 56 -6.31 -14.02 18.89
N PHE A 57 -5.23 -13.50 18.32
CA PHE A 57 -5.30 -12.61 17.16
C PHE A 57 -5.61 -13.38 15.88
N SER A 58 -5.05 -14.58 15.72
CA SER A 58 -5.33 -15.47 14.59
C SER A 58 -6.73 -16.10 14.65
N SER A 59 -7.32 -16.26 15.85
CA SER A 59 -8.73 -16.63 16.00
C SER A 59 -9.70 -15.46 15.85
N PHE A 60 -9.21 -14.21 15.79
CA PHE A 60 -10.01 -13.01 15.49
C PHE A 60 -10.36 -12.93 14.00
N ARG A 61 -11.09 -13.92 13.48
CA ARG A 61 -11.81 -13.77 12.21
C ARG A 61 -13.01 -12.88 12.49
N VAL A 62 -12.91 -11.61 12.14
CA VAL A 62 -14.09 -10.74 12.08
C VAL A 62 -15.03 -11.36 11.02
N PRO A 63 -16.25 -11.76 11.38
CA PRO A 63 -17.21 -12.26 10.40
C PRO A 63 -17.44 -11.19 9.34
N HIS A 64 -17.37 -11.56 8.06
CA HIS A 64 -17.95 -10.74 7.00
C HIS A 64 -19.46 -10.74 7.22
N VAL A 65 -19.99 -9.69 7.85
CA VAL A 65 -21.43 -9.47 7.95
C VAL A 65 -21.91 -9.09 6.55
N GLN A 66 -22.54 -10.04 5.85
CA GLN A 66 -23.21 -9.79 4.58
C GLN A 66 -24.29 -8.71 4.77
N ALA A 67 -24.50 -7.90 3.73
CA ALA A 67 -25.52 -6.87 3.75
C ALA A 67 -26.91 -7.47 3.98
N ASP A 68 -27.62 -6.98 5.01
CA ASP A 68 -28.98 -7.43 5.30
C ASP A 68 -29.97 -6.75 4.35
N TRP A 69 -30.24 -7.42 3.23
CA TRP A 69 -31.21 -6.97 2.22
C TRP A 69 -32.59 -6.67 2.77
N SER A 70 -33.01 -7.31 3.87
CA SER A 70 -34.33 -7.10 4.46
C SER A 70 -34.47 -5.72 5.10
N ARG A 71 -33.36 -5.15 5.61
CA ARG A 71 -33.32 -3.79 6.17
C ARG A 71 -33.46 -2.74 5.09
N PHE A 72 -32.81 -2.93 3.94
CA PHE A 72 -32.84 -1.95 2.84
C PHE A 72 -34.18 -1.86 2.10
N LYS A 73 -35.02 -2.92 2.16
CA LYS A 73 -36.41 -2.85 1.65
C LYS A 73 -37.27 -1.82 2.38
N LYS A 74 -36.85 -1.37 3.57
CA LYS A 74 -37.57 -0.38 4.38
C LYS A 74 -37.24 1.06 4.01
N VAL A 75 -36.16 1.28 3.26
CA VAL A 75 -35.78 2.62 2.79
C VAL A 75 -36.86 3.14 1.86
N LYS A 76 -37.44 4.30 2.21
CA LYS A 76 -38.53 4.88 1.43
C LYS A 76 -38.00 5.34 0.07
N PRO A 77 -38.70 5.03 -1.04
CA PRO A 77 -38.29 5.52 -2.35
C PRO A 77 -38.41 7.05 -2.39
N LEU A 78 -37.48 7.68 -3.12
CA LEU A 78 -37.57 9.10 -3.43
C LEU A 78 -38.81 9.37 -4.31
N PRO A 79 -39.54 10.48 -4.09
CA PRO A 79 -40.57 10.92 -5.02
C PRO A 79 -39.96 11.27 -6.39
N PRO A 80 -40.76 11.39 -7.47
CA PRO A 80 -40.23 11.65 -8.82
C PRO A 80 -39.41 12.93 -8.95
N ASN A 81 -39.74 13.98 -8.17
CA ASN A 81 -39.01 15.25 -8.12
C ASN A 81 -38.66 15.54 -6.66
N PRO A 82 -37.61 14.91 -6.10
CA PRO A 82 -37.25 15.08 -4.71
C PRO A 82 -36.64 16.45 -4.46
N THR A 83 -36.98 17.06 -3.32
CA THR A 83 -36.30 18.27 -2.85
C THR A 83 -34.92 17.92 -2.29
N ASP A 84 -34.02 18.91 -2.24
CA ASP A 84 -32.68 18.74 -1.64
C ASP A 84 -32.75 18.15 -0.22
N ALA A 85 -33.72 18.59 0.59
CA ALA A 85 -33.94 18.07 1.95
C ALA A 85 -34.34 16.59 1.95
N GLN A 86 -35.17 16.16 0.99
CA GLN A 86 -35.56 14.75 0.84
C GLN A 86 -34.39 13.88 0.40
N ILE A 87 -33.54 14.37 -0.51
CA ILE A 87 -32.33 13.67 -0.93
C ILE A 87 -31.36 13.51 0.24
N VAL A 88 -31.12 14.58 1.00
CA VAL A 88 -30.25 14.52 2.18
C VAL A 88 -30.79 13.56 3.24
N ALA A 89 -32.10 13.56 3.49
CA ALA A 89 -32.73 12.60 4.40
C ALA A 89 -32.57 11.16 3.91
N TYR A 90 -32.77 10.91 2.62
CA TYR A 90 -32.59 9.59 2.00
C TYR A 90 -31.13 9.09 2.08
N LEU A 91 -30.16 9.97 1.86
CA LEU A 91 -28.73 9.65 2.02
C LEU A 91 -28.40 9.24 3.47
N ARG A 92 -28.96 9.95 4.46
CA ARG A 92 -28.81 9.63 5.88
C ARG A 92 -29.49 8.32 6.25
N GLU A 93 -30.66 8.05 5.68
CA GLU A 93 -31.36 6.79 5.90
C GLU A 93 -30.52 5.61 5.39
N ILE A 94 -29.98 5.68 4.17
CA ILE A 94 -29.07 4.64 3.64
C ILE A 94 -27.84 4.49 4.53
N ALA A 95 -27.27 5.60 5.00
CA ALA A 95 -26.13 5.62 5.91
C ALA A 95 -26.41 4.83 7.20
N ASP A 96 -27.53 5.11 7.86
CA ASP A 96 -27.93 4.47 9.11
C ASP A 96 -28.18 2.96 8.91
N PHE A 97 -28.78 2.57 7.78
CA PHE A 97 -28.97 1.15 7.46
C PHE A 97 -27.68 0.41 7.11
N SER A 98 -26.66 1.13 6.68
CA SER A 98 -25.35 0.59 6.31
C SER A 98 -24.41 0.42 7.50
N ASP A 99 -24.75 0.98 8.67
CA ASP A 99 -23.89 0.88 9.84
C ASP A 99 -23.66 -0.58 10.29
N GLY A 100 -22.42 -0.90 10.63
CA GLY A 100 -21.98 -2.24 10.98
C GLY A 100 -21.83 -3.23 9.82
N GLN A 101 -22.23 -2.88 8.59
CA GLN A 101 -22.02 -3.73 7.42
C GLN A 101 -20.60 -3.59 6.87
N ARG A 102 -20.03 -4.70 6.39
CA ARG A 102 -18.63 -4.76 5.89
C ARG A 102 -18.49 -5.36 4.49
N ALA A 103 -19.55 -5.33 3.69
CA ALA A 103 -19.52 -5.60 2.26
C ALA A 103 -19.31 -4.28 1.51
N MET A 104 -18.43 -4.22 0.50
CA MET A 104 -18.03 -2.99 -0.21
C MET A 104 -17.88 -3.26 -1.70
N GLY A 105 -18.89 -3.85 -2.32
CA GLY A 105 -18.92 -4.20 -3.73
C GLY A 105 -19.78 -3.26 -4.58
N PRO A 106 -19.52 -3.15 -5.90
CA PRO A 106 -20.36 -2.38 -6.81
C PRO A 106 -21.78 -2.96 -6.98
N SER A 107 -22.00 -4.19 -6.55
CA SER A 107 -23.26 -4.93 -6.56
C SER A 107 -24.04 -4.83 -5.24
N ASP A 108 -23.52 -4.09 -4.26
CA ASP A 108 -24.19 -3.95 -2.97
C ASP A 108 -25.51 -3.16 -3.08
N PRO A 109 -26.53 -3.50 -2.26
CA PRO A 109 -27.84 -2.84 -2.29
C PRO A 109 -27.76 -1.32 -2.17
N GLN A 110 -26.84 -0.84 -1.33
CA GLN A 110 -26.55 0.57 -1.10
C GLN A 110 -26.22 1.29 -2.40
N VAL A 111 -25.38 0.70 -3.25
CA VAL A 111 -24.98 1.28 -4.54
C VAL A 111 -26.20 1.45 -5.42
N THR A 112 -27.10 0.45 -5.45
CA THR A 112 -28.36 0.52 -6.20
C THR A 112 -29.28 1.62 -5.66
N LEU A 113 -29.36 1.78 -4.34
CA LEU A 113 -30.17 2.83 -3.71
C LEU A 113 -29.61 4.23 -4.00
N PHE A 114 -28.30 4.41 -3.96
CA PHE A 114 -27.66 5.68 -4.32
C PHE A 114 -27.90 6.03 -5.79
N ARG A 115 -27.80 5.07 -6.72
CA ARG A 115 -28.08 5.30 -8.15
C ARG A 115 -29.47 5.86 -8.43
N LYS A 116 -30.47 5.56 -7.57
CA LYS A 116 -31.85 6.07 -7.73
C LYS A 116 -31.98 7.59 -7.51
N ILE A 117 -30.97 8.25 -6.94
CA ILE A 117 -30.96 9.71 -6.80
C ILE A 117 -30.91 10.38 -8.18
N GLY A 118 -30.21 9.78 -9.13
CA GLY A 118 -29.98 10.37 -10.45
C GLY A 118 -28.96 11.52 -10.44
N PRO A 119 -28.68 12.10 -11.62
CA PRO A 119 -27.71 13.19 -11.79
C PRO A 119 -28.24 14.55 -11.29
N GLY A 120 -27.36 15.57 -11.27
CA GLY A 120 -27.72 16.95 -10.92
C GLY A 120 -27.65 17.31 -9.43
N HIS A 121 -27.37 16.33 -8.57
CA HIS A 121 -27.37 16.49 -7.11
C HIS A 121 -25.97 16.39 -6.48
N LEU A 122 -24.90 16.47 -7.29
CA LEU A 122 -23.53 16.23 -6.86
C LEU A 122 -23.09 17.15 -5.69
N LYS A 123 -23.60 18.39 -5.64
CA LYS A 123 -23.40 19.32 -4.53
C LYS A 123 -23.84 18.75 -3.17
N LEU A 124 -24.97 18.04 -3.15
CA LEU A 124 -25.53 17.43 -1.94
C LEU A 124 -24.74 16.18 -1.50
N LEU A 125 -24.07 15.50 -2.43
CA LEU A 125 -23.25 14.31 -2.17
C LEU A 125 -21.88 14.67 -1.58
N LEU A 126 -21.35 15.86 -1.89
CA LEU A 126 -19.99 16.27 -1.55
C LEU A 126 -19.66 16.14 -0.05
N PRO A 127 -20.53 16.52 0.91
CA PRO A 127 -20.26 16.33 2.33
C PRO A 127 -20.05 14.85 2.71
N PHE A 128 -20.80 13.93 2.10
CA PHE A 128 -20.69 12.48 2.35
C PHE A 128 -19.43 11.87 1.72
N LEU A 129 -18.92 12.47 0.64
CA LEU A 129 -17.63 12.09 0.04
C LEU A 129 -16.44 12.59 0.88
N LYS A 130 -16.58 13.77 1.50
CA LYS A 130 -15.54 14.40 2.32
C LYS A 130 -15.48 13.88 3.76
N ASP A 131 -16.56 13.33 4.28
CA ASP A 131 -16.61 12.87 5.67
C ASP A 131 -15.64 11.71 5.90
N ARG A 132 -14.64 11.97 6.76
CA ARG A 132 -13.61 11.00 7.17
C ARG A 132 -13.74 10.63 8.65
N GLN A 133 -14.68 11.23 9.38
CA GLN A 133 -14.67 11.22 10.85
C GLN A 133 -15.92 10.59 11.48
N SER A 134 -17.05 10.50 10.78
CA SER A 134 -18.24 9.88 11.39
C SER A 134 -18.17 8.36 11.40
N LYS A 135 -18.57 7.73 12.51
CA LYS A 135 -18.79 6.27 12.56
C LYS A 135 -19.84 5.92 11.50
N GLY A 136 -19.49 5.08 10.52
CA GLY A 136 -20.34 4.78 9.35
C GLY A 136 -19.88 5.43 8.02
N SER A 137 -19.23 6.61 8.05
CA SER A 137 -18.82 7.38 6.85
C SER A 137 -17.88 6.64 5.89
N LEU A 138 -16.94 5.85 6.42
CA LEU A 138 -16.01 5.09 5.58
C LEU A 138 -16.75 4.16 4.62
N TRP A 139 -17.88 3.60 5.06
CA TRP A 139 -18.66 2.65 4.27
C TRP A 139 -19.52 3.37 3.23
N ILE A 140 -20.23 4.43 3.62
CA ILE A 140 -21.06 5.26 2.72
C ILE A 140 -20.24 5.81 1.57
N ARG A 141 -19.07 6.37 1.88
CA ARG A 141 -18.14 6.89 0.90
C ARG A 141 -17.73 5.83 -0.12
N SER A 142 -17.53 4.59 0.32
CA SER A 142 -17.16 3.47 -0.57
C SER A 142 -18.30 3.10 -1.53
N TYR A 143 -19.55 3.03 -1.03
CA TYR A 143 -20.71 2.79 -1.90
C TYR A 143 -20.97 3.95 -2.87
N LEU A 144 -20.82 5.19 -2.41
CA LEU A 144 -20.99 6.37 -3.27
C LEU A 144 -19.98 6.39 -4.40
N ARG A 145 -18.71 5.98 -4.18
CA ARG A 145 -17.71 5.84 -5.26
C ARG A 145 -18.18 4.93 -6.40
N HIS A 146 -18.86 3.83 -6.09
CA HIS A 146 -19.41 2.93 -7.10
C HIS A 146 -20.68 3.46 -7.79
N ALA A 147 -21.43 4.33 -7.11
CA ALA A 147 -22.64 4.94 -7.66
C ALA A 147 -22.35 6.19 -8.50
N LEU A 148 -21.27 6.94 -8.18
CA LEU A 148 -20.90 8.21 -8.80
C LEU A 148 -20.98 8.25 -10.33
N PRO A 149 -20.53 7.23 -11.09
CA PRO A 149 -20.70 7.18 -12.55
C PRO A 149 -22.12 7.41 -13.05
N SER A 150 -23.14 7.01 -12.29
CA SER A 150 -24.55 7.14 -12.66
C SER A 150 -25.20 8.41 -12.09
N LEU A 151 -24.46 9.19 -11.31
CA LEU A 151 -24.94 10.37 -10.59
C LEU A 151 -24.38 11.68 -11.16
N VAL A 152 -23.69 11.60 -12.29
CA VAL A 152 -23.08 12.75 -12.95
C VAL A 152 -23.42 12.78 -14.42
N THR A 153 -23.52 13.98 -14.98
CA THR A 153 -23.57 14.21 -16.42
C THR A 153 -22.47 15.19 -16.83
N VAL A 154 -22.35 15.46 -18.13
CA VAL A 154 -21.33 16.36 -18.67
C VAL A 154 -21.49 17.80 -18.16
N GLU A 155 -22.71 18.18 -17.79
CA GLU A 155 -23.03 19.46 -17.15
C GLU A 155 -22.35 19.62 -15.78
N ASP A 156 -21.99 18.52 -15.11
CA ASP A 156 -21.30 18.53 -13.82
C ASP A 156 -19.78 18.75 -13.93
N ILE A 157 -19.20 18.73 -15.15
CA ILE A 157 -17.75 18.87 -15.38
C ILE A 157 -17.15 20.10 -14.66
N PRO A 158 -17.73 21.32 -14.76
CA PRO A 158 -17.19 22.49 -14.07
C PRO A 158 -17.15 22.31 -12.54
N PHE A 159 -18.19 21.68 -11.97
CA PHE A 159 -18.25 21.43 -10.54
C PHE A 159 -17.23 20.38 -10.10
N ILE A 160 -17.11 19.28 -10.85
CA ILE A 160 -16.13 18.21 -10.60
C ILE A 160 -14.71 18.80 -10.66
N LYS A 161 -14.39 19.53 -11.74
CA LYS A 161 -13.09 20.17 -11.95
C LYS A 161 -12.70 21.08 -10.77
N ALA A 162 -13.64 21.88 -10.29
CA ALA A 162 -13.41 22.79 -9.15
C ALA A 162 -13.16 22.06 -7.82
N ASN A 163 -13.61 20.81 -7.66
CA ASN A 163 -13.59 20.11 -6.37
C ASN A 163 -12.68 18.88 -6.32
N ILE A 164 -12.30 18.28 -7.46
CA ILE A 164 -11.64 16.97 -7.55
C ILE A 164 -10.31 16.91 -6.80
N VAL A 165 -9.51 18.00 -6.81
CA VAL A 165 -8.24 18.08 -6.07
C VAL A 165 -8.46 18.01 -4.56
N SER A 166 -9.54 18.61 -4.05
CA SER A 166 -9.90 18.59 -2.62
C SER A 166 -10.72 17.36 -2.22
N THR A 167 -11.31 16.67 -3.19
CA THR A 167 -12.22 15.53 -3.02
C THR A 167 -11.87 14.43 -4.03
N PRO A 168 -10.80 13.65 -3.78
CA PRO A 168 -10.29 12.68 -4.74
C PRO A 168 -11.28 11.57 -5.11
N GLU A 169 -12.30 11.32 -4.28
CA GLU A 169 -13.45 10.45 -4.59
C GLU A 169 -14.10 10.78 -5.94
N LEU A 170 -14.07 12.06 -6.34
CA LEU A 170 -14.66 12.50 -7.60
C LEU A 170 -13.93 11.94 -8.83
N LEU A 171 -12.73 11.37 -8.70
CA LEU A 171 -12.10 10.59 -9.77
C LEU A 171 -12.98 9.43 -10.23
N CYS A 172 -13.82 8.87 -9.36
CA CYS A 172 -14.74 7.79 -9.73
C CYS A 172 -15.83 8.24 -10.72
N ALA A 173 -16.15 9.54 -10.75
CA ALA A 173 -17.08 10.14 -11.70
C ALA A 173 -16.47 10.32 -13.10
N VAL A 174 -15.14 10.33 -13.20
CA VAL A 174 -14.40 10.45 -14.48
C VAL A 174 -14.43 9.09 -15.19
N THR A 175 -15.36 8.94 -16.13
CA THR A 175 -15.68 7.65 -16.78
C THR A 175 -15.35 7.61 -18.27
N SER A 176 -15.10 8.76 -18.89
CA SER A 176 -14.81 8.89 -20.33
C SER A 176 -13.85 10.05 -20.62
N MET A 177 -13.35 10.11 -21.85
CA MET A 177 -12.46 11.21 -22.29
C MET A 177 -13.17 12.57 -22.33
N GLU A 178 -14.50 12.57 -22.53
CA GLU A 178 -15.32 13.79 -22.45
C GLU A 178 -15.26 14.42 -21.05
N PHE A 179 -15.26 13.60 -20.00
CA PHE A 179 -15.02 14.06 -18.64
C PHE A 179 -13.54 14.38 -18.39
N ALA A 180 -12.62 13.51 -18.81
CA ALA A 180 -11.22 13.62 -18.41
C ALA A 180 -10.48 14.79 -19.06
N LYS A 181 -10.67 15.02 -20.36
CA LYS A 181 -9.89 15.99 -21.15
C LYS A 181 -10.02 17.43 -20.64
N PRO A 182 -11.21 17.95 -20.28
CA PRO A 182 -11.35 19.31 -19.77
C PRO A 182 -10.72 19.57 -18.40
N MET A 183 -10.40 18.52 -17.63
CA MET A 183 -9.87 18.60 -16.26
C MET A 183 -8.56 17.82 -16.08
N LYS A 184 -7.79 17.64 -17.16
CA LYS A 184 -6.53 16.87 -17.18
C LYS A 184 -5.57 17.27 -16.06
N GLN A 185 -5.36 18.58 -15.88
CA GLN A 185 -4.40 19.09 -14.89
C GLN A 185 -4.87 18.82 -13.47
N GLU A 186 -6.17 18.99 -13.21
CA GLU A 186 -6.77 18.71 -11.91
C GLU A 186 -6.73 17.22 -11.57
N ILE A 187 -6.90 16.33 -12.56
CA ILE A 187 -6.73 14.88 -12.38
C ILE A 187 -5.29 14.55 -11.99
N PHE A 188 -4.30 15.06 -12.72
CA PHE A 188 -2.88 14.82 -12.41
C PHE A 188 -2.52 15.34 -11.02
N GLU A 189 -2.99 16.52 -10.66
CA GLU A 189 -2.75 17.11 -9.35
C GLU A 189 -3.45 16.32 -8.22
N THR A 190 -4.65 15.82 -8.46
CA THR A 190 -5.37 14.96 -7.51
C THR A 190 -4.59 13.68 -7.23
N ILE A 191 -4.08 13.03 -8.29
CA ILE A 191 -3.29 11.79 -8.16
C ILE A 191 -1.96 12.05 -7.44
N ARG A 192 -1.31 13.19 -7.71
CA ARG A 192 -0.09 13.62 -7.01
C ARG A 192 -0.33 13.81 -5.51
N LYS A 193 -1.44 14.42 -5.11
CA LYS A 193 -1.75 14.72 -3.70
C LYS A 193 -2.36 13.56 -2.94
N SER A 194 -3.05 12.65 -3.62
CA SER A 194 -3.85 11.58 -3.00
C SER A 194 -3.55 10.21 -3.60
N PRO A 195 -2.31 9.69 -3.43
CA PRO A 195 -1.85 8.49 -4.12
C PRO A 195 -2.65 7.22 -3.79
N SER A 196 -3.26 7.13 -2.60
CA SER A 196 -4.01 5.94 -2.17
C SER A 196 -5.31 5.69 -2.95
N TYR A 197 -5.81 6.65 -3.74
CA TYR A 197 -7.03 6.43 -4.54
C TYR A 197 -6.80 5.51 -5.73
N LEU A 198 -5.54 5.30 -6.11
CA LEU A 198 -5.16 4.38 -7.17
C LEU A 198 -5.11 2.91 -6.70
N SER A 199 -5.22 2.62 -5.41
CA SER A 199 -4.99 1.28 -4.86
C SER A 199 -6.25 0.53 -4.38
N VAL A 200 -7.38 1.21 -4.17
CA VAL A 200 -8.57 0.60 -3.55
C VAL A 200 -9.73 0.38 -4.54
N ASP A 201 -9.92 1.26 -5.51
CA ASP A 201 -11.09 1.25 -6.41
C ASP A 201 -10.68 1.23 -7.89
N TYR A 202 -9.49 0.67 -8.18
CA TYR A 202 -8.85 0.81 -9.49
C TYR A 202 -9.55 -0.04 -10.55
N ARG A 203 -10.11 0.65 -11.55
CA ARG A 203 -10.84 0.07 -12.67
C ARG A 203 -9.94 0.01 -13.91
N PRO A 204 -9.83 -1.12 -14.62
CA PRO A 204 -9.06 -1.21 -15.88
C PRO A 204 -9.41 -0.13 -16.91
N GLU A 205 -10.64 0.36 -16.90
CA GLU A 205 -11.14 1.46 -17.73
C GLU A 205 -10.47 2.79 -17.37
N PHE A 206 -10.26 3.05 -16.08
CA PHE A 206 -9.58 4.25 -15.61
C PHE A 206 -8.10 4.25 -15.99
N GLU A 207 -7.43 3.09 -15.97
CA GLU A 207 -6.06 2.96 -16.46
C GLU A 207 -5.93 3.35 -17.94
N ARG A 208 -6.86 2.85 -18.76
CA ARG A 208 -6.90 3.13 -20.19
C ARG A 208 -7.13 4.62 -20.41
N LEU A 209 -8.11 5.18 -19.72
CA LEU A 209 -8.44 6.60 -19.78
C LEU A 209 -7.24 7.48 -19.40
N MET A 210 -6.54 7.13 -18.32
CA MET A 210 -5.34 7.87 -17.89
C MET A 210 -4.21 7.79 -18.92
N ALA A 211 -4.01 6.65 -19.57
CA ALA A 211 -3.00 6.52 -20.62
C ALA A 211 -3.37 7.34 -21.87
N GLU A 212 -4.64 7.34 -22.28
CA GLU A 212 -5.15 8.15 -23.39
C GLU A 212 -5.09 9.66 -23.13
N LEU A 213 -5.15 10.07 -21.85
CA LEU A 213 -5.05 11.46 -21.43
C LEU A 213 -3.62 12.05 -21.58
N VAL A 214 -2.61 11.19 -21.70
CA VAL A 214 -1.21 11.58 -21.91
C VAL A 214 -0.94 11.80 -23.40
N GLU A 215 -1.22 13.02 -23.87
CA GLU A 215 -1.11 13.40 -25.28
C GLU A 215 0.27 13.99 -25.63
N THR A 216 0.97 14.61 -24.67
CA THR A 216 2.21 15.37 -24.92
C THR A 216 3.43 14.84 -24.15
N PRO A 217 4.67 15.16 -24.57
CA PRO A 217 5.88 14.89 -23.78
C PRO A 217 5.83 15.49 -22.38
N GLN A 218 5.19 16.66 -22.21
CA GLN A 218 5.00 17.33 -20.93
C GLN A 218 4.06 16.53 -20.03
N ASP A 219 2.94 16.04 -20.57
CA ASP A 219 2.00 15.18 -19.82
C ASP A 219 2.70 13.89 -19.36
N ARG A 220 3.54 13.32 -20.23
CA ARG A 220 4.33 12.13 -19.92
C ARG A 220 5.31 12.38 -18.79
N LYS A 221 6.09 13.45 -18.87
CA LYS A 221 7.01 13.83 -17.81
C LYS A 221 6.27 14.03 -16.48
N ALA A 222 5.11 14.67 -16.52
CA ALA A 222 4.28 14.88 -15.33
C ALA A 222 3.82 13.55 -14.70
N ILE A 223 3.33 12.59 -15.48
CA ILE A 223 2.89 11.30 -14.94
C ILE A 223 4.06 10.43 -14.47
N GLU A 224 5.22 10.50 -15.12
CA GLU A 224 6.45 9.85 -14.68
C GLU A 224 6.93 10.42 -13.33
N GLU A 225 6.91 11.74 -13.16
CA GLU A 225 7.26 12.39 -11.89
C GLU A 225 6.26 12.02 -10.78
N ILE A 226 4.95 12.03 -11.09
CA ILE A 226 3.91 11.56 -10.17
C ILE A 226 4.18 10.11 -9.75
N TYR A 227 4.51 9.23 -10.71
CA TYR A 227 4.93 7.87 -10.40
C TYR A 227 6.16 7.88 -9.51
N ILE A 228 7.22 8.66 -9.80
CA ILE A 228 8.46 8.68 -9.02
C ILE A 228 8.29 9.28 -7.60
N ASP A 229 7.23 10.05 -7.35
CA ASP A 229 7.03 10.76 -6.08
C ASP A 229 5.98 10.13 -5.15
N ASN A 230 4.98 9.43 -5.68
CA ASN A 230 3.86 8.91 -4.90
C ASN A 230 4.22 7.75 -3.95
N PHE A 231 3.32 7.20 -3.15
CA PHE A 231 3.67 6.01 -2.32
C PHE A 231 2.82 4.78 -2.65
N TYR A 232 1.66 5.00 -3.29
CA TYR A 232 0.74 3.96 -3.76
C TYR A 232 0.67 4.01 -5.30
N ARG A 233 1.69 3.47 -5.96
CA ARG A 233 1.95 3.66 -7.40
C ARG A 233 1.55 2.47 -8.28
N ASP A 234 1.08 1.37 -7.71
CA ASP A 234 0.87 0.12 -8.47
C ASP A 234 -0.07 0.30 -9.67
N GLY A 235 -1.15 1.06 -9.48
CA GLY A 235 -2.05 1.41 -10.57
C GLY A 235 -1.39 2.26 -11.67
N LEU A 236 -0.50 3.18 -11.29
CA LEU A 236 0.22 4.02 -12.25
C LEU A 236 1.23 3.25 -13.07
N LEU A 237 1.82 2.17 -12.56
CA LEU A 237 2.72 1.34 -13.36
C LEU A 237 2.01 0.79 -14.61
N ASN A 238 0.76 0.33 -14.45
CA ASN A 238 -0.06 -0.15 -15.56
C ASN A 238 -0.40 0.97 -16.56
N VAL A 239 -0.57 2.20 -16.08
CA VAL A 239 -0.75 3.39 -16.93
C VAL A 239 0.53 3.66 -17.74
N LEU A 240 1.69 3.70 -17.08
CA LEU A 240 2.98 3.95 -17.74
C LEU A 240 3.28 2.93 -18.84
N LEU A 241 2.97 1.65 -18.61
CA LEU A 241 3.14 0.57 -19.59
C LEU A 241 2.27 0.76 -20.85
N LYS A 242 1.19 1.54 -20.76
CA LYS A 242 0.26 1.80 -21.88
C LYS A 242 0.58 3.09 -22.64
N ILE A 243 1.47 3.96 -22.12
CA ILE A 243 1.81 5.24 -22.75
C ILE A 243 2.92 5.03 -23.81
N PRO A 244 2.66 5.31 -25.10
CA PRO A 244 3.64 5.09 -26.17
C PRO A 244 4.94 5.87 -25.96
N GLY A 245 6.08 5.19 -25.88
CA GLY A 245 7.41 5.79 -25.72
C GLY A 245 7.74 6.23 -24.28
N CYS A 246 6.96 5.82 -23.28
CA CYS A 246 7.35 5.96 -21.87
C CYS A 246 8.58 5.09 -21.60
N ASN A 247 9.63 5.66 -20.98
CA ASN A 247 10.80 4.88 -20.57
C ASN A 247 10.55 4.24 -19.20
N VAL A 248 9.69 3.22 -19.17
CA VAL A 248 9.28 2.54 -17.92
C VAL A 248 10.49 1.99 -17.16
N GLY A 249 11.53 1.53 -17.87
CA GLY A 249 12.75 1.05 -17.26
C GLY A 249 13.45 2.13 -16.42
N GLU A 250 13.72 3.28 -17.01
CA GLU A 250 14.35 4.40 -16.29
C GLU A 250 13.48 4.91 -15.13
N VAL A 251 12.18 5.04 -15.36
CA VAL A 251 11.23 5.55 -14.36
C VAL A 251 11.16 4.64 -13.14
N THR A 252 11.09 3.32 -13.34
CA THR A 252 11.05 2.34 -12.24
C THR A 252 12.38 2.28 -11.48
N VAL A 253 13.53 2.41 -12.16
CA VAL A 253 14.84 2.53 -11.49
C VAL A 253 14.92 3.78 -10.64
N ARG A 254 14.47 4.94 -11.16
CA ARG A 254 14.46 6.20 -10.39
C ARG A 254 13.55 6.12 -9.16
N ALA A 255 12.37 5.53 -9.32
CA ALA A 255 11.45 5.27 -8.22
C ALA A 255 12.07 4.38 -7.13
N TRP A 256 12.66 3.24 -7.54
CA TRP A 256 13.37 2.33 -6.64
C TRP A 256 14.47 3.03 -5.85
N ARG A 257 15.37 3.76 -6.54
CA ARG A 257 16.50 4.45 -5.90
C ARG A 257 16.07 5.51 -4.89
N LYS A 258 14.93 6.16 -5.12
CA LYS A 258 14.35 7.13 -4.17
C LYS A 258 13.89 6.41 -2.91
N VAL A 259 13.00 5.43 -3.06
CA VAL A 259 12.39 4.70 -1.93
C VAL A 259 13.42 3.89 -1.15
N SER A 260 14.43 3.30 -1.80
CA SER A 260 15.47 2.51 -1.14
C SER A 260 16.34 3.29 -0.16
N ARG A 261 16.27 4.64 -0.18
CA ARG A 261 17.02 5.54 0.70
C ARG A 261 16.17 6.12 1.84
N GLU A 262 14.85 5.92 1.81
CA GLU A 262 13.91 6.51 2.76
C GLU A 262 13.53 5.47 3.82
N GLU A 263 14.08 5.58 5.04
CA GLU A 263 13.87 4.60 6.13
C GLU A 263 12.38 4.43 6.53
N GLU A 264 11.58 5.48 6.41
CA GLU A 264 10.16 5.47 6.78
C GLU A 264 9.28 4.66 5.81
N ARG A 265 9.82 4.22 4.66
CA ARG A 265 9.04 3.66 3.54
C ARG A 265 9.26 2.16 3.28
N GLN A 266 9.79 1.45 4.27
CA GLN A 266 10.22 0.05 4.11
C GLN A 266 9.11 -0.96 3.77
N VAL A 267 7.86 -0.70 4.12
CA VAL A 267 6.74 -1.65 3.97
C VAL A 267 6.41 -1.97 2.49
N LEU A 268 6.74 -1.08 1.55
CA LEU A 268 6.42 -1.23 0.12
C LEU A 268 7.65 -1.40 -0.79
N LEU A 269 8.86 -1.47 -0.22
CA LEU A 269 10.12 -1.61 -0.98
C LEU A 269 10.10 -2.76 -1.97
N TYR A 270 9.44 -3.88 -1.64
CA TYR A 270 9.38 -5.03 -2.51
C TYR A 270 8.66 -4.74 -3.84
N ARG A 271 7.62 -3.89 -3.87
CA ARG A 271 6.87 -3.58 -5.09
C ARG A 271 7.73 -2.78 -6.06
N GLU A 272 8.42 -1.78 -5.54
CA GLU A 272 9.36 -0.97 -6.33
C GLU A 272 10.56 -1.80 -6.80
N ALA A 273 11.09 -2.68 -5.95
CA ALA A 273 12.15 -3.59 -6.35
C ALA A 273 11.69 -4.54 -7.48
N LEU A 274 10.48 -5.07 -7.39
CA LEU A 274 9.91 -5.91 -8.45
C LEU A 274 9.79 -5.15 -9.77
N ALA A 275 9.28 -3.92 -9.75
CA ALA A 275 9.15 -3.10 -10.96
C ALA A 275 10.53 -2.77 -11.56
N ALA A 276 11.48 -2.32 -10.74
CA ALA A 276 12.83 -1.97 -11.17
C ALA A 276 13.61 -3.20 -11.69
N VAL A 277 13.36 -4.40 -11.16
CA VAL A 277 13.95 -5.64 -11.69
C VAL A 277 13.32 -6.05 -13.01
N ARG A 278 11.98 -5.98 -13.12
CA ARG A 278 11.24 -6.46 -14.30
C ARG A 278 11.39 -5.56 -15.52
N TYR A 279 11.43 -4.25 -15.31
CA TYR A 279 11.39 -3.27 -16.40
C TYR A 279 12.67 -2.45 -16.51
N GLY A 280 13.29 -2.13 -15.38
CA GLY A 280 14.52 -1.34 -15.32
C GLY A 280 15.81 -2.15 -15.22
N HIS A 281 15.69 -3.47 -15.09
CA HIS A 281 16.80 -4.41 -14.92
C HIS A 281 17.81 -3.99 -13.82
N ASP A 282 17.34 -3.34 -12.76
CA ASP A 282 18.22 -2.75 -11.75
C ASP A 282 18.84 -3.84 -10.84
N VAL A 283 20.18 -3.89 -10.85
CA VAL A 283 20.97 -4.86 -10.08
C VAL A 283 20.80 -4.68 -8.57
N SER A 284 20.63 -3.46 -8.06
CA SER A 284 20.48 -3.22 -6.63
C SER A 284 19.11 -3.68 -6.13
N ALA A 285 18.07 -3.49 -6.94
CA ALA A 285 16.74 -4.04 -6.70
C ALA A 285 16.77 -5.59 -6.76
N CYS A 286 17.48 -6.19 -7.72
CA CYS A 286 17.67 -7.63 -7.78
C CYS A 286 18.31 -8.17 -6.50
N LYS A 287 19.37 -7.52 -6.01
CA LYS A 287 20.03 -7.87 -4.75
C LYS A 287 19.10 -7.74 -3.55
N TYR A 288 18.26 -6.72 -3.52
CA TYR A 288 17.24 -6.57 -2.49
C TYR A 288 16.23 -7.73 -2.51
N LEU A 289 15.71 -8.10 -3.67
CA LEU A 289 14.78 -9.24 -3.80
C LEU A 289 15.44 -10.56 -3.37
N LEU A 290 16.71 -10.79 -3.71
CA LEU A 290 17.46 -11.95 -3.23
C LEU A 290 17.54 -11.98 -1.70
N LYS A 291 17.85 -10.85 -1.06
CA LYS A 291 17.83 -10.73 0.41
C LYS A 291 16.47 -11.01 1.00
N LEU A 292 15.40 -10.53 0.36
CA LEU A 292 14.03 -10.76 0.79
C LEU A 292 13.65 -12.25 0.78
N ILE A 293 14.13 -13.01 -0.20
CA ILE A 293 13.94 -14.47 -0.29
C ILE A 293 14.72 -15.21 0.81
N MET A 294 15.91 -14.70 1.17
CA MET A 294 16.76 -15.29 2.21
C MET A 294 16.24 -15.06 3.64
N THR A 295 15.44 -14.00 3.85
CA THR A 295 14.82 -13.70 5.15
C THR A 295 13.77 -14.76 5.53
N PRO A 296 13.78 -15.27 6.77
CA PRO A 296 12.72 -16.17 7.25
C PRO A 296 11.34 -15.52 7.07
N ALA A 297 10.51 -16.15 6.24
CA ALA A 297 9.15 -15.71 5.99
C ALA A 297 8.16 -16.41 6.93
N ARG A 298 7.07 -15.74 7.28
CA ARG A 298 5.94 -16.41 7.94
C ARG A 298 5.31 -17.42 6.97
N PRO A 299 4.70 -18.52 7.46
CA PRO A 299 3.89 -19.40 6.62
C PRO A 299 2.86 -18.57 5.84
N ASN A 300 2.79 -18.76 4.52
CA ASN A 300 1.92 -18.03 3.58
C ASN A 300 2.30 -16.57 3.24
N ASP A 301 3.52 -16.14 3.51
CA ASP A 301 3.98 -14.83 3.02
C ASP A 301 4.10 -14.83 1.48
N MET A 302 3.29 -14.00 0.84
CA MET A 302 3.21 -13.88 -0.62
C MET A 302 4.40 -13.12 -1.19
N VAL A 303 5.05 -12.26 -0.41
CA VAL A 303 6.08 -11.33 -0.91
C VAL A 303 7.34 -12.09 -1.36
N PRO A 304 7.97 -12.96 -0.53
CA PRO A 304 9.10 -13.77 -0.97
C PRO A 304 8.75 -14.73 -2.11
N ARG A 305 7.50 -15.22 -2.17
CA ARG A 305 7.03 -16.07 -3.27
C ARG A 305 7.06 -15.33 -4.61
N ILE A 306 6.49 -14.12 -4.66
CA ILE A 306 6.47 -13.29 -5.88
C ILE A 306 7.89 -12.89 -6.31
N ALA A 307 8.78 -12.60 -5.34
CA ALA A 307 10.19 -12.33 -5.61
C ALA A 307 10.88 -13.53 -6.26
N ARG A 308 10.70 -14.75 -5.73
CA ARG A 308 11.24 -15.99 -6.32
C ARG A 308 10.76 -16.21 -7.75
N GLU A 309 9.45 -16.12 -7.98
CA GLU A 309 8.84 -16.32 -9.30
C GLU A 309 9.38 -15.33 -10.33
N THR A 310 9.61 -14.09 -9.90
CA THR A 310 10.18 -13.04 -10.76
C THR A 310 11.64 -13.34 -11.11
N LEU A 311 12.47 -13.64 -10.11
CA LEU A 311 13.89 -13.89 -10.33
C LEU A 311 14.18 -15.21 -11.05
N MET A 312 13.33 -16.23 -10.91
CA MET A 312 13.44 -17.47 -11.70
C MET A 312 13.32 -17.19 -13.21
N ARG A 313 12.48 -16.24 -13.62
CA ARG A 313 12.33 -15.90 -15.04
C ARG A 313 13.50 -15.07 -15.57
N LEU A 314 14.13 -14.29 -14.69
CA LEU A 314 15.14 -13.30 -15.04
C LEU A 314 16.56 -13.73 -14.63
N SER A 315 16.77 -14.93 -14.10
CA SER A 315 18.08 -15.42 -13.68
C SER A 315 18.07 -16.93 -13.52
N ASP A 316 19.26 -17.53 -13.55
CA ASP A 316 19.46 -18.96 -13.25
C ASP A 316 19.95 -19.18 -11.80
N PHE A 317 19.65 -18.24 -10.91
CA PHE A 317 20.06 -18.28 -9.50
C PHE A 317 19.26 -19.34 -8.72
N PRO A 318 19.81 -19.93 -7.63
CA PRO A 318 19.15 -21.00 -6.87
C PRO A 318 18.04 -20.48 -5.93
N VAL A 319 17.05 -19.76 -6.46
CA VAL A 319 16.07 -19.00 -5.67
C VAL A 319 15.03 -19.83 -4.89
N TYR A 320 14.92 -21.13 -5.17
CA TYR A 320 14.00 -22.05 -4.45
C TYR A 320 14.61 -22.69 -3.22
N ASP A 321 15.93 -22.76 -3.15
CA ASP A 321 16.66 -23.34 -2.04
C ASP A 321 17.27 -22.21 -1.23
N ARG A 322 16.62 -21.87 -0.10
CA ARG A 322 17.00 -20.73 0.74
C ARG A 322 18.44 -20.87 1.27
N GLU A 323 18.84 -22.05 1.69
CA GLU A 323 20.17 -22.30 2.27
C GLU A 323 21.24 -22.21 1.20
N ARG A 324 21.00 -22.84 0.04
CA ARG A 324 21.89 -22.72 -1.11
C ARG A 324 21.96 -21.30 -1.65
N LEU A 325 20.84 -20.57 -1.66
CA LEU A 325 20.79 -19.18 -2.09
C LEU A 325 21.64 -18.29 -1.19
N LEU A 326 21.59 -18.50 0.14
CA LEU A 326 22.40 -17.75 1.09
C LEU A 326 23.90 -17.92 0.81
N LEU A 327 24.37 -19.16 0.76
CA LEU A 327 25.77 -19.49 0.46
C LEU A 327 26.20 -19.00 -0.93
N TRP A 328 25.32 -19.11 -1.91
CA TRP A 328 25.57 -18.62 -3.27
C TRP A 328 25.66 -17.09 -3.28
N TYR A 329 24.78 -16.39 -2.58
CA TYR A 329 24.72 -14.94 -2.57
C TYR A 329 25.98 -14.34 -1.93
N GLU A 330 26.41 -14.86 -0.78
CA GLU A 330 27.65 -14.41 -0.10
C GLU A 330 28.86 -14.42 -1.04
N LYS A 331 29.00 -15.49 -1.83
CA LYS A 331 30.13 -15.66 -2.77
C LYS A 331 30.02 -14.83 -4.05
N ASN A 332 28.80 -14.55 -4.52
CA ASN A 332 28.58 -14.08 -5.89
C ASN A 332 27.94 -12.70 -6.02
N HIS A 333 27.31 -12.16 -4.97
CA HIS A 333 26.48 -10.95 -5.08
C HIS A 333 27.23 -9.74 -5.66
N ALA A 334 28.52 -9.58 -5.39
CA ALA A 334 29.32 -8.49 -5.94
C ALA A 334 29.42 -8.52 -7.48
N ARG A 335 29.28 -9.70 -8.09
CA ARG A 335 29.44 -9.94 -9.53
C ARG A 335 28.13 -9.98 -10.31
N ILE A 336 26.99 -9.83 -9.64
CA ILE A 336 25.69 -9.81 -10.31
C ILE A 336 25.63 -8.60 -11.24
N VAL A 337 25.33 -8.86 -12.52
CA VAL A 337 25.08 -7.86 -13.57
C VAL A 337 23.85 -8.28 -14.37
N PHE A 338 23.24 -7.33 -15.08
CA PHE A 338 22.23 -7.67 -16.10
C PHE A 338 22.92 -7.77 -17.45
N ASP A 339 22.69 -8.88 -18.16
CA ASP A 339 23.18 -9.09 -19.52
C ASP A 339 22.05 -8.85 -20.53
N GLU A 340 22.14 -7.74 -21.25
CA GLU A 340 21.16 -7.32 -22.25
C GLU A 340 20.99 -8.35 -23.38
N LYS A 341 22.03 -9.17 -23.67
CA LYS A 341 21.95 -10.18 -24.73
C LYS A 341 21.07 -11.37 -24.33
N SER A 342 21.24 -11.89 -23.11
CA SER A 342 20.42 -12.99 -22.61
C SER A 342 19.10 -12.52 -21.99
N GLY A 343 18.96 -11.21 -21.70
CA GLY A 343 17.81 -10.67 -20.97
C GLY A 343 17.73 -11.16 -19.52
N LYS A 344 18.86 -11.55 -18.94
CA LYS A 344 18.94 -12.15 -17.60
C LYS A 344 19.99 -11.47 -16.72
N PHE A 345 19.76 -11.56 -15.41
CA PHE A 345 20.80 -11.35 -14.41
C PHE A 345 21.75 -12.54 -14.40
N VAL A 346 23.04 -12.25 -14.54
CA VAL A 346 24.12 -13.23 -14.62
C VAL A 346 25.28 -12.80 -13.73
N LEU A 347 26.29 -13.67 -13.62
CA LEU A 347 27.55 -13.31 -12.98
C LEU A 347 28.53 -12.79 -14.02
N LYS A 348 29.11 -11.62 -13.75
CA LYS A 348 30.23 -11.09 -14.52
C LYS A 348 31.37 -12.13 -14.50
N LYS A 349 31.88 -12.48 -15.68
CA LYS A 349 33.08 -13.33 -15.82
C LYS A 349 34.25 -12.63 -15.12
N GLN A 350 35.07 -13.41 -14.41
CA GLN A 350 36.34 -12.91 -13.91
C GLN A 350 37.27 -12.80 -15.11
N ASP A 351 37.84 -11.60 -15.29
CA ASP A 351 38.89 -11.36 -16.27
C ASP A 351 40.20 -12.02 -15.80
#